data_AF-A0A1F6B293-F1
#
_entry.id   AF-A0A1F6B293-F1
#
_cell.length_a   1.000
_cell.length_b   1.000
_cell.length_c   1.000
_cell.angle_alpha   90.00
_cell.angle_beta   90.00
_cell.angle_gamma   90.00
#
_symmetry.space_group_name_H-M   'P 1'
#
loop_
_entity.id
_entity.type
_entity.pdbx_description
1 polymer ?
#
loop_
_entity_poly.entity_id
_entity_poly.type
_entity_poly.pdbx_seq_one_letter_code
_entity_poly.pdbx_strand_id
1 'polypeptide(L)'
;MEEQLTAELVKQAKQKILGNINPRERILDSPITTTVSSKKFNSEVGSEAKDLTLNLTLKVEGFVYNQAELEKLINPQALTVPAGYTFDPTKTTVKLEKSDADKNGNISAKVAIIAYFIPDLNLNQIKKDMRGKSYSEALAYLEKIDKVGGVKISQTNKLPFLSKKLPFKSQNITISIVSR
;
A
#
# COMPACT_ATOMS: atom_id res chain seq x y z
N MET A 1 15.72 30.20 13.68
CA MET A 1 16.61 29.39 14.54
C MET A 1 15.84 28.40 15.40
N GLU A 2 14.98 28.85 16.32
CA GLU A 2 14.22 27.93 17.18
C GLU A 2 13.23 27.05 16.42
N GLU A 3 12.40 27.63 15.54
CA GLU A 3 11.45 26.86 14.72
C GLU A 3 12.12 25.81 13.83
N GLN A 4 13.30 26.15 13.27
CA GLN A 4 14.10 25.23 12.46
C GLN A 4 14.63 24.06 13.30
N LEU A 5 15.11 24.33 14.51
CA LEU A 5 15.57 23.29 15.44
C LEU A 5 14.41 22.40 15.89
N THR A 6 13.25 22.98 16.19
CA THR A 6 12.04 22.23 16.54
C THR A 6 11.59 21.32 15.40
N ALA A 7 11.52 21.84 14.17
CA ALA A 7 11.14 21.05 12.99
C ALA A 7 12.11 19.88 12.75
N GLU A 8 13.42 20.13 12.90
CA GLU A 8 14.45 19.10 12.74
C GLU A 8 14.35 18.02 13.82
N LEU A 9 14.17 18.39 15.10
CA LEU A 9 13.98 17.43 16.19
C LEU A 9 12.70 16.60 16.03
N VAL A 10 11.60 17.20 15.55
CA VAL A 10 10.37 16.45 15.24
C VAL A 10 10.61 15.46 14.10
N LYS A 11 11.32 15.87 13.04
CA LYS A 11 11.67 14.99 11.92
C LYS A 11 12.52 13.80 12.37
N GLN A 12 13.52 14.03 13.22
CA GLN A 12 14.35 12.98 13.80
C GLN A 12 13.55 12.04 14.71
N ALA A 13 12.63 12.58 15.50
CA ALA A 13 11.72 11.79 16.32
C ALA A 13 10.82 10.89 15.46
N LYS A 14 10.23 11.42 14.37
CA LYS A 14 9.45 10.60 13.42
C LYS A 14 10.29 9.48 12.83
N GLN A 15 11.53 9.75 12.40
CA GLN A 15 12.43 8.72 11.87
C GLN A 15 12.76 7.63 12.89
N LYS A 16 12.99 8.00 14.16
CA LYS A 16 13.20 7.03 15.24
C LYS A 16 11.96 6.19 15.51
N ILE A 17 10.77 6.78 15.49
CA ILE A 17 9.51 6.04 15.63
C ILE A 17 9.38 5.05 14.46
N LEU A 18 9.57 5.51 13.21
CA LEU A 18 9.53 4.65 12.02
C LEU A 18 10.54 3.49 12.06
N GLY A 19 11.68 3.66 12.73
CA GLY A 19 12.67 2.60 12.92
C GLY A 19 12.26 1.52 13.93
N ASN A 20 11.24 1.77 14.75
CA ASN A 20 10.80 0.88 15.84
C ASN A 20 9.40 0.28 15.61
N ILE A 21 8.75 0.57 14.48
CA ILE A 21 7.41 0.05 14.17
C ILE A 21 7.50 -1.22 13.34
N ASN A 22 6.46 -2.05 13.43
CA ASN A 22 6.37 -3.27 12.64
C ASN A 22 6.21 -2.96 11.14
N PRO A 23 6.60 -3.88 10.22
CA PRO A 23 6.52 -3.63 8.78
C PRO A 23 5.11 -3.28 8.25
N ARG A 24 4.06 -3.69 8.98
CA ARG A 24 2.64 -3.45 8.66
C ARG A 24 2.02 -2.27 9.42
N GLU A 25 2.79 -1.62 10.28
CA GLU A 25 2.37 -0.40 10.98
C GLU A 25 2.74 0.83 10.17
N ARG A 26 1.92 1.88 10.33
CA ARG A 26 2.13 3.18 9.72
C ARG A 26 1.86 4.24 10.77
N ILE A 27 2.66 5.30 10.74
CA ILE A 27 2.47 6.46 11.62
C ILE A 27 1.44 7.40 11.00
N LEU A 28 0.56 7.97 11.84
CA LEU A 28 -0.28 9.08 11.43
C LEU A 28 0.59 10.33 11.26
N ASP A 29 0.46 11.02 10.12
CA ASP A 29 1.21 12.26 9.89
C ASP A 29 0.76 13.40 10.84
N SER A 30 -0.49 13.33 11.28
CA SER A 30 -1.14 14.20 12.25
C SER A 30 -2.23 13.40 12.97
N PRO A 31 -2.51 13.61 14.26
CA PRO A 31 -1.84 14.55 15.16
C PRO A 31 -0.50 14.01 15.68
N ILE A 32 0.45 14.92 15.88
CA ILE A 32 1.72 14.64 16.58
C ILE A 32 1.81 15.63 17.74
N THR A 33 1.84 15.10 18.95
CA THR A 33 1.93 15.92 20.16
C THR A 33 3.40 16.21 20.42
N THR A 34 3.76 17.49 20.43
CA THR A 34 5.13 17.94 20.76
C THR A 34 5.07 18.79 22.01
N THR A 35 5.75 18.36 23.07
CA THR A 35 5.89 19.12 24.31
C THR A 35 7.35 19.41 24.58
N VAL A 36 7.69 20.68 24.82
CA VAL A 36 9.04 21.10 25.19
C VAL A 36 9.31 20.67 26.62
N SER A 37 10.27 19.75 26.82
CA SER A 37 10.64 19.27 28.15
C SER A 37 11.80 20.06 28.75
N SER A 38 12.66 20.67 27.93
CA SER A 38 13.73 21.56 28.40
C SER A 38 14.19 22.52 27.30
N LYS A 39 14.44 23.79 27.66
CA LYS A 39 15.01 24.81 26.78
C LYS A 39 16.08 25.59 27.57
N LYS A 40 17.34 25.52 27.15
CA LYS A 40 18.47 26.17 27.84
C LYS A 40 19.37 26.88 26.85
N PHE A 41 19.69 28.14 27.14
CA PHE A 41 20.74 28.87 26.42
C PHE A 41 22.04 28.79 27.22
N ASN A 42 23.18 28.80 26.51
CA ASN A 42 24.51 28.82 27.12
C ASN A 42 24.93 30.21 27.66
N SER A 43 24.12 31.24 27.44
CA SER A 43 24.41 32.62 27.85
C SER A 43 23.14 33.28 28.34
N GLU A 44 23.29 34.10 29.38
CA GLU A 44 22.19 34.82 30.01
C GLU A 44 21.77 36.03 29.16
N VAL A 45 20.54 36.48 29.36
CA VAL A 45 20.03 37.65 28.66
C VAL A 45 20.85 38.88 29.10
N GLY A 46 21.66 39.42 28.20
CA GLY A 46 22.48 40.61 28.45
C GLY A 46 23.99 40.37 28.56
N SER A 47 24.47 39.13 28.46
CA SER A 47 25.91 38.85 28.42
C SER A 47 26.48 38.94 27.00
N GLU A 48 27.62 39.61 26.80
CA GLU A 48 28.41 39.50 25.57
C GLU A 48 28.95 38.07 25.44
N ALA A 49 28.36 37.29 24.53
CA ALA A 49 28.80 35.94 24.21
C ALA A 49 29.30 35.91 22.77
N LYS A 50 30.46 35.27 22.53
CA LYS A 50 30.99 35.06 21.18
C LYS A 50 30.12 34.12 20.35
N ASP A 51 29.47 33.15 20.99
CA ASP A 51 28.60 32.14 20.37
C ASP A 51 27.37 31.85 21.25
N LEU A 52 26.18 31.91 20.66
CA LEU A 52 24.90 31.57 21.32
C LEU A 52 24.49 30.13 20.97
N THR A 53 24.40 29.26 21.98
CA THR A 53 23.98 27.86 21.85
C THR A 53 22.63 27.64 22.53
N LEU A 54 21.70 27.01 21.81
CA LEU A 54 20.39 26.59 22.31
C LEU A 54 20.34 25.06 22.45
N ASN A 55 20.12 24.59 23.67
CA ASN A 55 19.81 23.20 23.98
C ASN A 55 18.30 23.04 24.17
N LEU A 56 17.64 22.34 23.23
CA LEU A 56 16.21 22.08 23.24
C LEU A 56 15.96 20.57 23.37
N THR A 57 15.11 20.17 24.31
CA THR A 57 14.63 18.81 24.49
C THR A 57 13.11 18.79 24.27
N LEU A 58 12.67 17.89 23.38
CA LEU A 58 11.27 17.70 23.03
C LEU A 58 10.84 16.28 23.37
N LYS A 59 9.65 16.15 23.94
CA LYS A 59 8.91 14.88 23.94
C LYS A 59 7.94 14.93 22.76
N VAL A 60 8.04 13.95 21.87
CA VAL A 60 7.22 13.82 20.67
C VAL A 60 6.44 12.51 20.77
N GLU A 61 5.12 12.60 20.72
CA GLU A 61 4.21 11.46 20.73
C GLU A 61 3.49 11.39 19.39
N GLY A 62 3.49 10.21 18.78
CA GLY A 62 2.83 9.95 17.51
C GLY A 62 1.94 8.71 17.62
N PHE A 63 0.88 8.68 16.83
CA PHE A 63 -0.02 7.55 16.78
C PHE A 63 0.36 6.62 15.62
N VAL A 64 0.30 5.32 15.89
CA VAL A 64 0.56 4.26 14.92
C VAL A 64 -0.70 3.44 14.71
N TYR A 65 -0.89 2.97 13.50
CA TYR A 65 -2.02 2.12 13.15
C TYR A 65 -1.55 0.92 12.31
N ASN A 66 -2.31 -0.17 12.41
CA ASN A 66 -2.06 -1.37 11.62
C ASN A 66 -2.82 -1.30 10.29
N GLN A 67 -2.08 -1.21 9.19
CA GLN A 67 -2.65 -1.13 7.85
C GLN A 67 -3.52 -2.35 7.51
N ALA A 68 -3.10 -3.55 7.96
CA ALA A 68 -3.83 -4.79 7.67
C ALA A 68 -5.16 -4.90 8.43
N GLU A 69 -5.32 -4.18 9.54
CA GLU A 69 -6.60 -4.11 10.26
C GLU A 69 -7.58 -3.18 9.56
N LEU A 70 -7.11 -2.03 9.05
CA LEU A 70 -7.90 -1.14 8.21
C LEU A 70 -8.42 -1.85 6.95
N GLU A 71 -7.58 -2.65 6.30
CA GLU A 71 -7.97 -3.43 5.12
C GLU A 71 -9.10 -4.44 5.43
N LYS A 72 -9.17 -4.97 6.66
CA LYS A 72 -10.28 -5.85 7.08
C LYS A 72 -11.60 -5.12 7.28
N LEU A 73 -11.57 -3.81 7.52
CA LEU A 73 -12.78 -2.99 7.68
C LEU A 73 -13.45 -2.65 6.35
N ILE A 74 -12.78 -2.92 5.22
CA ILE A 74 -13.36 -2.75 3.90
C ILE A 74 -14.51 -3.74 3.75
N ASN A 75 -15.74 -3.24 3.69
CA ASN A 75 -16.90 -4.04 3.35
C ASN A 75 -17.04 -4.11 1.82
N PRO A 76 -16.79 -5.26 1.16
CA PRO A 76 -16.89 -5.36 -0.29
C PRO A 76 -18.31 -5.11 -0.80
N GLN A 77 -19.33 -5.34 0.03
CA GLN A 77 -20.74 -5.11 -0.33
C GLN A 77 -21.09 -3.62 -0.44
N ALA A 78 -20.29 -2.74 0.18
CA ALA A 78 -20.47 -1.30 0.05
C ALA A 78 -19.88 -0.74 -1.25
N LEU A 79 -19.11 -1.54 -1.99
CA LEU A 79 -18.49 -1.12 -3.25
C LEU A 79 -19.46 -1.27 -4.40
N THR A 80 -19.64 -0.21 -5.19
CA THR A 80 -20.41 -0.28 -6.44
C THR A 80 -19.55 -0.93 -7.53
N VAL A 81 -19.80 -2.20 -7.80
CA VAL A 81 -19.05 -2.98 -8.80
C VAL A 81 -19.66 -2.77 -10.20
N PRO A 82 -18.88 -2.37 -11.22
CA PRO A 82 -19.35 -2.27 -12.58
C PRO A 82 -19.80 -3.63 -13.15
N ALA A 83 -20.77 -3.63 -14.07
CA ALA A 83 -21.30 -4.86 -14.66
C ALA A 83 -20.21 -5.69 -15.37
N GLY A 84 -20.15 -6.99 -15.05
CA GLY A 84 -19.19 -7.94 -15.61
C GLY A 84 -17.75 -7.73 -15.13
N TYR A 85 -17.59 -7.14 -13.93
CA TYR A 85 -16.35 -7.11 -13.17
C TYR A 85 -16.58 -7.71 -11.79
N THR A 86 -15.49 -8.13 -11.15
CA THR A 86 -15.46 -8.59 -9.77
C THR A 86 -14.38 -7.85 -8.99
N PHE A 87 -14.57 -7.74 -7.68
CA PHE A 87 -13.64 -7.08 -6.77
C PHE A 87 -12.37 -7.90 -6.59
N ASP A 88 -11.21 -7.26 -6.73
CA ASP A 88 -9.90 -7.86 -6.44
C ASP A 88 -9.42 -7.43 -5.03
N PRO A 89 -9.58 -8.29 -4.01
CA PRO A 89 -9.14 -7.97 -2.66
C PRO A 89 -7.62 -7.88 -2.55
N THR A 90 -6.86 -8.49 -3.46
CA THR A 90 -5.40 -8.57 -3.36
C THR A 90 -4.68 -7.27 -3.76
N LYS A 91 -5.38 -6.37 -4.46
CA LYS A 91 -4.85 -5.08 -4.90
C LYS A 91 -5.50 -3.88 -4.25
N THR A 92 -6.55 -4.12 -3.48
CA THR A 92 -7.25 -3.05 -2.79
C THR A 92 -6.31 -2.42 -1.78
N THR A 93 -6.17 -1.10 -1.86
CA THR A 93 -5.28 -0.34 -1.00
C THR A 93 -6.09 0.66 -0.20
N VAL A 94 -5.74 0.80 1.07
CA VAL A 94 -6.30 1.80 1.96
C VAL A 94 -5.32 2.95 2.10
N LYS A 95 -5.75 4.17 1.77
CA LYS A 95 -4.96 5.39 1.92
C LYS A 95 -5.57 6.27 2.99
N LEU A 96 -4.79 6.63 4.00
CA LEU A 96 -5.18 7.66 4.95
C LEU A 96 -5.11 9.04 4.26
N GLU A 97 -6.21 9.79 4.27
CA GLU A 97 -6.24 11.16 3.71
C GLU A 97 -5.98 12.22 4.77
N LYS A 98 -6.64 12.07 5.93
CA LYS A 98 -6.55 13.04 7.03
C LYS A 98 -6.78 12.32 8.34
N SER A 99 -6.14 12.79 9.40
CA SER A 99 -6.47 12.40 10.77
C SER A 99 -6.37 13.60 11.71
N ASP A 100 -7.24 13.60 12.70
CA ASP A 100 -7.45 14.68 13.66
C ASP A 100 -7.68 14.08 15.04
N ALA A 101 -7.31 14.81 16.10
CA ALA A 101 -7.66 14.44 17.47
C ALA A 101 -8.57 15.49 18.07
N ASP A 102 -9.63 15.04 18.72
CA ASP A 102 -10.45 15.92 19.54
C ASP A 102 -9.75 16.25 20.87
N LYS A 103 -10.35 17.19 21.61
CA LYS A 103 -9.85 17.63 22.94
C LYS A 103 -9.90 16.52 24.00
N ASN A 104 -10.65 15.45 23.76
CA ASN A 104 -10.79 14.30 24.65
C ASN A 104 -9.79 13.18 24.32
N GLY A 105 -8.95 13.37 23.28
CA GLY A 105 -7.97 12.39 22.83
C GLY A 105 -8.52 11.34 21.87
N ASN A 106 -9.76 11.48 21.38
CA ASN A 106 -10.29 10.58 20.35
C ASN A 106 -9.71 10.96 18.99
N ILE A 107 -9.24 9.95 18.26
CA ILE A 107 -8.66 10.13 16.93
C ILE A 107 -9.73 9.81 15.89
N SER A 108 -9.98 10.77 15.01
CA SER A 108 -10.80 10.58 13.82
C SER A 108 -9.88 10.53 12.59
N ALA A 109 -10.16 9.60 11.68
CA ALA A 109 -9.38 9.43 10.46
C ALA A 109 -10.31 9.34 9.26
N LYS A 110 -10.01 10.13 8.22
CA LYS A 110 -10.60 10.02 6.90
C LYS A 110 -9.71 9.15 6.04
N VAL A 111 -10.31 8.12 5.47
CA VAL A 111 -9.63 7.08 4.73
C VAL A 111 -10.25 6.95 3.34
N ALA A 112 -9.42 6.90 2.31
CA ALA A 112 -9.80 6.58 0.95
C ALA A 112 -9.50 5.10 0.66
N ILE A 113 -10.51 4.39 0.17
CA ILE A 113 -10.37 3.00 -0.27
C ILE A 113 -10.20 3.02 -1.79
N ILE A 114 -9.05 2.52 -2.26
CA ILE A 114 -8.76 2.34 -3.67
C ILE A 114 -8.99 0.88 -4.00
N ALA A 115 -10.19 0.56 -4.48
CA ALA A 115 -10.59 -0.77 -4.90
C ALA A 115 -10.23 -0.99 -6.38
N TYR A 116 -9.74 -2.20 -6.69
CA TYR A 116 -9.51 -2.62 -8.06
C TYR A 116 -10.56 -3.65 -8.47
N PHE A 117 -11.07 -3.49 -9.68
CA PHE A 117 -12.02 -4.42 -10.29
C PHE A 117 -11.37 -5.11 -11.47
N ILE A 118 -11.52 -6.43 -11.55
CA ILE A 118 -11.03 -7.25 -12.65
C ILE A 118 -12.22 -7.83 -13.43
N PRO A 119 -12.10 -8.05 -14.74
CA PRO A 119 -13.17 -8.65 -15.52
C PRO A 119 -13.62 -9.98 -14.92
N ASP A 120 -14.93 -10.19 -14.82
CA ASP A 120 -15.48 -11.47 -14.37
C ASP A 120 -15.37 -12.49 -15.49
N LEU A 121 -14.31 -13.30 -15.44
CA LEU A 121 -14.00 -14.30 -16.44
C LEU A 121 -14.10 -15.70 -15.86
N ASN A 122 -14.76 -16.60 -16.57
CA ASN A 122 -14.76 -18.01 -16.21
C ASN A 122 -13.43 -18.66 -16.57
N LEU A 123 -12.44 -18.50 -15.68
CA LEU A 123 -11.08 -19.03 -15.86
C LEU A 123 -11.06 -20.54 -16.07
N ASN A 124 -12.01 -21.28 -15.48
CA ASN A 124 -12.11 -22.72 -15.66
C ASN A 124 -12.50 -23.10 -17.09
N GLN A 125 -13.46 -22.36 -17.67
CA GLN A 125 -13.86 -22.55 -19.05
C GLN A 125 -12.75 -22.15 -20.02
N ILE A 126 -12.13 -20.98 -19.80
CA ILE A 126 -10.96 -20.54 -20.58
C ILE A 126 -9.85 -21.59 -20.56
N LYS A 127 -9.52 -22.15 -19.38
CA LYS A 127 -8.54 -23.24 -19.27
C LYS A 127 -8.94 -24.47 -20.06
N LYS A 128 -10.24 -24.83 -20.11
CA LYS A 128 -10.73 -25.98 -20.89
C LYS A 128 -10.60 -25.75 -22.39
N ASP A 129 -10.95 -24.56 -22.86
CA ASP A 129 -10.94 -24.22 -24.28
C ASP A 129 -9.52 -24.11 -24.83
N MET A 130 -8.53 -23.79 -23.99
CA MET A 130 -7.13 -23.68 -24.39
C MET A 130 -6.35 -25.01 -24.41
N ARG A 131 -6.88 -26.09 -23.85
CA ARG A 131 -6.13 -27.35 -23.70
C ARG A 131 -5.66 -27.86 -25.06
N GLY A 132 -4.39 -28.24 -25.16
CA GLY A 132 -3.82 -28.81 -26.39
C GLY A 132 -3.65 -27.83 -27.57
N LYS A 133 -4.11 -26.58 -27.45
CA LYS A 133 -3.85 -25.53 -28.45
C LYS A 133 -2.37 -25.19 -28.48
N SER A 134 -1.87 -24.77 -29.65
CA SER A 134 -0.57 -24.13 -29.74
C SER A 134 -0.56 -22.79 -28.99
N TYR A 135 0.63 -22.30 -28.64
CA TYR A 135 0.75 -20.97 -28.00
C TYR A 135 0.15 -19.84 -28.86
N SER A 136 0.30 -19.93 -30.19
CA SER A 136 -0.28 -18.95 -31.11
C SER A 136 -1.80 -18.99 -31.12
N GLU A 137 -2.40 -20.19 -31.15
CA GLU A 137 -3.86 -20.34 -31.12
C GLU A 137 -4.44 -19.93 -29.77
N ALA A 138 -3.75 -20.21 -28.67
CA ALA A 138 -4.16 -19.79 -27.34
C ALA A 138 -4.10 -18.27 -27.18
N LEU A 139 -3.05 -17.63 -27.70
CA LEU A 139 -2.91 -16.18 -27.68
C LEU A 139 -4.01 -15.51 -28.50
N ALA A 140 -4.23 -15.95 -29.74
CA ALA A 140 -5.30 -15.45 -30.60
C ALA A 140 -6.72 -15.71 -30.03
N TYR A 141 -6.90 -16.74 -29.22
CA TYR A 141 -8.14 -16.98 -28.50
C TYR A 141 -8.33 -15.99 -27.34
N LEU A 142 -7.31 -15.81 -26.50
CA LEU A 142 -7.37 -14.94 -25.32
C LEU A 142 -7.53 -13.45 -25.70
N GLU A 143 -6.93 -13.01 -26.81
CA GLU A 143 -7.06 -11.63 -27.31
C GLU A 143 -8.48 -11.31 -27.83
N LYS A 144 -9.29 -12.33 -28.14
CA LYS A 144 -10.68 -12.15 -28.56
C LYS A 144 -11.66 -12.07 -27.39
N ILE A 145 -11.20 -12.37 -26.18
CA ILE A 145 -12.04 -12.30 -24.99
C ILE A 145 -12.25 -10.82 -24.66
N ASP A 146 -13.52 -10.43 -24.53
CA ASP A 146 -13.87 -9.07 -24.15
C ASP A 146 -13.21 -8.67 -22.82
N LYS A 147 -12.82 -7.40 -22.71
CA LYS A 147 -12.11 -6.82 -21.54
C LYS A 147 -10.70 -7.38 -21.29
N VAL A 148 -10.11 -8.15 -22.21
CA VAL A 148 -8.68 -8.53 -22.17
C VAL A 148 -7.85 -7.55 -22.99
N GLY A 149 -7.05 -6.73 -22.30
CA GLY A 149 -6.18 -5.74 -22.96
C GLY A 149 -4.81 -6.26 -23.41
N GLY A 150 -4.41 -7.45 -22.97
CA GLY A 150 -3.11 -8.04 -23.34
C GLY A 150 -2.88 -9.41 -22.70
N VAL A 151 -2.06 -10.21 -23.37
CA VAL A 151 -1.82 -11.61 -23.01
C VAL A 151 -0.32 -11.89 -23.01
N LYS A 152 0.17 -12.56 -21.97
CA LYS A 152 1.54 -13.09 -21.92
C LYS A 152 1.50 -14.55 -21.51
N ILE A 153 2.09 -15.40 -22.33
CA ILE A 153 2.23 -16.83 -22.04
C ILE A 153 3.68 -17.11 -21.67
N SER A 154 3.90 -17.74 -20.51
CA SER A 154 5.22 -18.18 -20.04
C SER A 154 5.23 -19.69 -19.81
N GLN A 155 6.25 -20.36 -20.32
CA GLN A 155 6.47 -21.79 -20.11
C GLN A 155 7.50 -22.01 -19.00
N THR A 156 7.11 -22.71 -17.94
CA THR A 156 8.01 -23.06 -16.82
C THR A 156 8.73 -24.39 -17.04
N ASN A 157 8.11 -25.34 -17.76
CA ASN A 157 8.68 -26.66 -18.01
C ASN A 157 8.91 -26.91 -19.50
N LYS A 158 10.18 -27.07 -19.90
CA LYS A 158 10.57 -27.44 -21.27
C LYS A 158 10.61 -28.95 -21.42
N LEU A 159 9.49 -29.55 -21.81
CA LEU A 159 9.48 -30.97 -22.20
C LEU A 159 10.19 -31.12 -23.55
N PRO A 160 11.09 -32.12 -23.71
CA PRO A 160 11.60 -32.46 -25.02
C PRO A 160 10.42 -32.87 -25.90
N PHE A 161 10.35 -32.33 -27.13
CA PHE A 161 9.34 -32.59 -28.17
C PHE A 161 7.93 -31.96 -28.05
N LEU A 162 7.46 -31.54 -26.87
CA LEU A 162 6.13 -30.91 -26.68
C LEU A 162 6.16 -29.37 -26.54
N SER A 163 7.23 -28.74 -27.01
CA SER A 163 7.59 -27.35 -26.69
C SER A 163 6.72 -26.25 -27.29
N LYS A 164 5.69 -26.55 -28.09
CA LYS A 164 4.88 -25.53 -28.79
C LYS A 164 3.38 -25.56 -28.46
N LYS A 165 2.93 -26.49 -27.61
CA LYS A 165 1.51 -26.68 -27.28
C LYS A 165 1.27 -26.58 -25.78
N LEU A 166 0.07 -26.13 -25.41
CA LEU A 166 -0.40 -26.14 -24.04
C LEU A 166 -0.69 -27.57 -23.57
N PRO A 167 -0.52 -27.85 -22.26
CA PRO A 167 -0.86 -29.14 -21.69
C PRO A 167 -2.33 -29.55 -21.94
N PHE A 168 -2.55 -30.84 -22.16
CA PHE A 168 -3.91 -31.39 -22.27
C PHE A 168 -4.64 -31.47 -20.94
N LYS A 169 -3.98 -31.36 -19.78
CA LYS A 169 -4.64 -31.34 -18.48
C LYS A 169 -4.76 -29.88 -18.01
N SER A 170 -5.98 -29.38 -17.82
CA SER A 170 -6.23 -27.99 -17.36
C SER A 170 -5.55 -27.64 -16.04
N GLN A 171 -5.34 -28.63 -15.17
CA GLN A 171 -4.64 -28.45 -13.90
C GLN A 171 -3.18 -28.02 -14.07
N ASN A 172 -2.59 -28.27 -15.25
CA ASN A 172 -1.23 -27.87 -15.60
C ASN A 172 -1.19 -26.49 -16.27
N ILE A 173 -2.32 -25.76 -16.28
CA ILE A 173 -2.44 -24.40 -16.82
C ILE A 173 -2.83 -23.48 -15.68
N THR A 174 -1.95 -22.53 -15.36
CA THR A 174 -2.21 -21.45 -14.41
C THR A 174 -2.53 -20.18 -15.18
N ILE A 175 -3.63 -19.52 -14.82
CA ILE A 175 -4.02 -18.22 -15.37
C ILE A 175 -4.03 -17.25 -14.19
N SER A 176 -3.38 -16.11 -14.38
CA SER A 176 -3.36 -15.02 -13.41
C SER A 176 -3.79 -13.75 -14.14
N ILE A 177 -4.80 -13.08 -13.62
CA ILE A 177 -5.25 -11.78 -14.14
C ILE A 177 -4.39 -10.70 -13.49
N VAL A 178 -3.85 -9.78 -14.29
CA VAL A 178 -3.04 -8.67 -13.79
C VAL A 178 -3.66 -7.37 -14.28
N SER A 179 -4.32 -6.65 -13.38
CA SER A 179 -4.64 -5.22 -13.56
C SER A 179 -3.38 -4.35 -13.37
N ARG A 180 -3.24 -3.28 -14.15
CA ARG A 180 -2.25 -2.22 -13.91
C ARG A 180 -2.97 -0.98 -13.45
#